data_AF-A0AA36M771-F1
#
_entry.id   AF-A0AA36M771-F1
#
_cell.length_a   1.000
_cell.length_b   1.000
_cell.length_c   1.000
_cell.angle_alpha   90.00
_cell.angle_beta   90.00
_cell.angle_gamma   90.00
#
_symmetry.space_group_name_H-M   'P 1'
#
loop_
_entity.id
_entity.type
_entity.pdbx_description
1 polymer ?
#
loop_
_entity_poly.entity_id
_entity_poly.type
_entity_poly.pdbx_seq_one_letter_code
_entity_poly.pdbx_strand_id
1 'polypeptide(L)' 'MNLLVAALPFLVLCVNAQDVFNCNRTGTCPAGLRCSEGRCISRRDCPARGIPQVPLGCKLETKIDLKGCPKTKIVC' A
#
# COMPACT_ATOMS: atom_id res chain seq x y z
N MET A 1 -36.88 5.39 -17.48
CA MET A 1 -35.55 4.85 -17.11
C MET A 1 -34.99 5.76 -16.02
N ASN A 2 -35.20 5.39 -14.76
CA ASN A 2 -35.01 6.26 -13.60
C ASN A 2 -33.52 6.58 -13.37
N LEU A 3 -33.15 7.86 -13.48
CA LEU A 3 -31.81 8.39 -13.15
C LEU A 3 -31.30 7.93 -11.76
N LEU A 4 -32.23 7.70 -10.82
CA LEU A 4 -31.95 7.22 -9.47
C LEU A 4 -31.24 5.85 -9.43
N VAL A 5 -31.52 4.97 -10.39
CA VAL A 5 -30.94 3.61 -10.41
C VAL A 5 -29.47 3.63 -10.87
N ALA A 6 -29.09 4.58 -11.74
CA ALA A 6 -27.72 4.74 -12.22
C ALA A 6 -26.80 5.47 -11.23
N ALA A 7 -27.37 6.26 -10.29
CA ALA A 7 -26.58 7.01 -9.30
C ALA A 7 -26.09 6.15 -8.12
N LEU A 8 -26.83 5.10 -7.76
CA LEU A 8 -26.49 4.16 -6.68
C LEU A 8 -25.13 3.46 -6.86
N PRO A 9 -24.79 2.86 -8.01
CA PRO A 9 -23.49 2.19 -8.18
C PRO A 9 -22.32 3.18 -8.15
N PHE A 10 -22.50 4.41 -8.64
CA PHE A 10 -21.48 5.47 -8.57
C PHE A 10 -21.20 5.90 -7.13
N LEU A 11 -22.23 6.04 -6.29
CA LEU A 11 -22.07 6.38 -4.87
C LEU A 11 -21.34 5.27 -4.09
N VAL A 12 -21.61 4.00 -4.40
CA VAL A 12 -20.92 2.86 -3.76
C VAL A 12 -19.43 2.82 -4.14
N LEU A 13 -19.08 3.12 -5.40
CA LEU A 13 -17.68 3.18 -5.83
C LEU A 13 -16.89 4.26 -5.08
N CYS A 14 -17.49 5.42 -4.82
CA CYS A 14 -16.81 6.52 -4.13
C CYS A 14 -16.52 6.24 -2.64
N VAL A 15 -17.39 5.49 -1.94
CA VAL A 15 -17.20 5.16 -0.52
C VAL A 15 -16.07 4.14 -0.31
N ASN A 16 -15.80 3.29 -1.31
CA ASN A 16 -14.79 2.24 -1.25
C ASN A 16 -13.39 2.70 -1.68
N ALA A 17 -13.19 3.99 -1.97
CA ALA A 17 -11.86 4.59 -2.06
C ALA A 17 -11.27 4.73 -0.64
N GLN A 18 -11.12 3.61 0.06
CA GLN A 18 -10.50 3.54 1.35
C GLN A 18 -9.01 3.79 1.12
N ASP A 19 -8.60 5.03 1.40
CA ASP A 19 -7.21 5.47 1.33
C ASP A 19 -6.35 4.43 2.07
N VAL A 20 -5.55 3.66 1.32
CA VAL A 20 -4.72 2.56 1.85
C VAL A 20 -3.70 3.09 2.88
N PHE A 21 -3.47 4.40 2.88
CA PHE A 21 -2.64 5.09 3.85
C PHE A 21 -3.44 5.69 5.01
N ASN A 22 -4.76 5.53 5.08
CA ASN A 22 -5.58 5.94 6.21
C ASN A 22 -5.71 4.78 7.21
N CYS A 23 -5.01 4.90 8.33
CA CYS A 23 -5.05 3.93 9.43
C CYS A 23 -5.96 4.37 10.58
N ASN A 24 -6.73 5.45 10.43
CA ASN A 24 -7.57 5.99 11.51
C ASN A 24 -8.70 5.04 11.92
N ARG A 25 -9.19 4.21 10.98
CA ARG A 25 -10.26 3.23 11.26
C ARG A 25 -9.74 1.83 11.55
N THR A 26 -8.65 1.43 10.91
CA THR A 26 -8.13 0.06 10.97
C THR A 26 -7.04 -0.11 12.02
N GLY A 27 -6.33 0.98 12.38
CA GLY A 27 -5.14 0.92 13.22
C GLY A 27 -3.96 0.19 12.58
N THR A 28 -4.09 -0.29 11.35
CA THR A 28 -3.10 -1.11 10.66
C THR A 28 -2.56 -0.40 9.42
N CYS A 29 -1.27 -0.61 9.18
CA CYS A 29 -0.57 -0.09 8.00
C CYS A 29 0.18 -1.21 7.28
N PRO A 30 0.40 -1.08 5.96
CA PRO A 30 1.27 -1.97 5.21
C PRO A 30 2.68 -2.10 5.81
N ALA A 31 3.35 -3.20 5.49
CA ALA A 31 4.71 -3.46 5.95
C ALA A 31 5.67 -2.31 5.62
N GLY A 32 6.52 -1.94 6.57
CA GLY A 32 7.43 -0.80 6.47
C GLY A 32 6.81 0.57 6.76
N LEU A 33 5.52 0.62 7.11
CA LEU A 33 4.83 1.84 7.54
C LEU A 33 4.42 1.74 9.02
N ARG A 34 4.18 2.88 9.64
CA ARG A 34 3.58 3.02 10.97
C ARG A 34 2.42 4.00 10.92
N CYS A 35 1.41 3.78 11.74
CA CYS A 35 0.31 4.73 11.87
C CYS A 35 0.78 5.94 12.69
N SER A 36 0.57 7.15 12.17
CA SER A 36 0.84 8.41 12.84
C SER A 36 -0.19 9.42 12.37
N GLU A 37 -0.90 10.06 13.31
CA GLU A 37 -1.94 11.05 13.00
C GLU A 37 -3.02 10.53 12.01
N GLY A 38 -3.40 9.25 12.15
CA GLY A 38 -4.38 8.60 11.28
C GLY A 38 -3.86 8.30 9.87
N ARG A 39 -2.56 8.51 9.59
CA ARG A 39 -1.92 8.16 8.31
C ARG A 39 -0.75 7.18 8.45
N CYS A 40 -0.58 6.32 7.46
CA CYS A 40 0.52 5.41 7.35
C CYS A 40 1.76 6.14 6.80
N ILE A 41 2.77 6.30 7.65
CA ILE A 41 4.03 6.95 7.31
C ILE A 41 5.19 5.96 7.32
N SER A 42 6.24 6.24 6.54
CA SER A 42 7.42 5.39 6.47
C SER A 42 8.12 5.24 7.82
N ARG A 43 8.44 4.01 8.17
CA ARG A 43 9.28 3.67 9.32
C ARG A 43 10.73 4.03 9.03
N ARG A 44 11.36 4.81 9.91
CA ARG A 44 12.76 5.24 9.76
C ARG A 44 13.76 4.10 10.02
N ASP A 45 13.33 3.04 10.69
CA ASP A 45 14.15 1.85 10.96
C ASP A 45 14.16 0.84 9.80
N CYS A 46 13.31 1.03 8.78
CA CYS A 46 13.33 0.24 7.57
C CYS A 46 14.32 0.83 6.54
N PRO A 47 14.96 -0.02 5.71
CA PRO A 47 15.90 0.45 4.70
C PRO A 47 15.19 1.34 3.66
N ALA A 48 15.87 2.39 3.23
CA ALA A 48 15.39 3.23 2.14
C ALA A 48 15.23 2.38 0.87
N ARG A 49 14.10 2.54 0.17
CA ARG A 49 13.86 1.89 -1.12
C ARG A 49 14.41 2.78 -2.22
N GLY A 50 15.49 2.36 -2.86
CA GLY A 50 15.95 2.96 -4.11
C GLY A 50 15.13 2.46 -5.30
N ILE A 51 15.41 3.02 -6.48
CA ILE A 51 14.92 2.52 -7.77
C ILE A 51 15.93 1.46 -8.24
N PRO A 52 15.62 0.15 -8.17
CA PRO A 52 16.55 -0.89 -8.59
C PRO A 52 16.64 -0.98 -10.12
N GLN A 53 17.84 -1.22 -10.65
CA GLN A 53 18.01 -1.62 -12.04
C GLN A 53 17.77 -3.13 -12.15
N VAL A 54 16.73 -3.53 -12.88
CA VAL A 54 16.36 -4.95 -13.05
C VAL A 54 16.87 -5.44 -14.40
N PRO A 55 17.78 -6.42 -14.43
CA PRO A 55 18.24 -7.00 -15.69
C PRO A 55 17.11 -7.69 -16.45
N LEU A 56 17.25 -7.78 -17.78
CA LEU A 56 16.28 -8.47 -18.63
C LEU A 56 16.16 -9.94 -18.22
N GLY A 57 14.93 -10.41 -18.03
CA GLY A 57 14.64 -11.79 -17.58
C GLY A 57 14.61 -11.98 -16.07
N CYS A 58 14.95 -10.95 -15.28
CA CYS A 58 14.86 -11.00 -13.82
C CYS A 58 13.60 -10.28 -13.32
N LYS A 59 13.17 -10.60 -12.10
CA LYS A 59 12.02 -9.97 -11.42
C LYS A 59 12.41 -9.44 -10.05
N LEU A 60 11.65 -8.46 -9.57
CA LEU A 60 11.76 -8.01 -8.18
C LEU A 60 10.82 -8.85 -7.30
N GLU A 61 11.38 -9.48 -6.28
CA GLU A 61 10.61 -10.10 -5.20
C GLU A 61 10.73 -9.25 -3.95
N THR A 62 9.58 -8.91 -3.35
CA THR A 62 9.54 -8.22 -2.06
C THR A 62 9.31 -9.26 -0.96
N LYS A 63 10.20 -9.33 0.02
CA LYS A 63 10.06 -10.15 1.21
C LYS A 63 9.99 -9.27 2.45
N ILE A 64 9.05 -9.57 3.34
CA ILE A 64 8.94 -8.88 4.62
C ILE A 64 9.87 -9.58 5.61
N ASP A 65 10.75 -8.82 6.26
CA ASP A 65 11.62 -9.37 7.29
C ASP A 65 10.92 -9.53 8.65
N LEU A 66 11.61 -10.11 9.63
CA LEU A 66 11.08 -10.32 10.98
C LEU A 66 10.68 -9.02 11.70
N LYS A 67 11.19 -7.86 11.27
CA LYS A 67 10.86 -6.55 11.83
C LYS A 67 9.65 -5.92 11.13
N GLY A 68 9.08 -6.59 10.13
CA GLY A 68 8.00 -6.07 9.30
C GLY A 68 8.48 -5.07 8.25
N CYS A 69 9.78 -5.03 7.95
CA CYS A 69 10.34 -4.17 6.92
C CYS A 69 10.40 -4.90 5.56
N PRO A 70 9.92 -4.26 4.49
CA PRO A 70 9.93 -4.84 3.15
C PRO A 70 11.30 -4.69 2.50
N LYS A 71 11.90 -5.82 2.10
CA LYS A 71 13.16 -5.90 1.37
C LYS A 71 12.91 -6.38 -0.04
N THR A 72 13.45 -5.68 -1.01
CA THR A 72 13.35 -6.06 -2.42
C THR A 72 14.62 -6.80 -2.84
N LYS A 73 14.47 -7.94 -3.51
CA LYS A 73 15.56 -8.73 -4.09
C LYS A 73 15.30 -8.93 -5.58
N ILE A 74 16.35 -8.86 -6.40
CA ILE A 74 16.29 -9.27 -7.80
C ILE A 74 16.46 -10.79 -7.86
N VAL A 75 15.53 -11.46 -8.53
CA VAL A 75 15.54 -12.91 -8.76
C VAL A 75 15.62 -13.15 -10.26
N CYS A 76 16.71 -13.83 -10.63
CA CYS A 76 16.97 -14.50 -11.89
C CYS A 76 17.20 -15.98 -11.50
#